data_AF-A0A7X8R420-F1
#
_entry.id   AF-A0A7X8R420-F1
#
_cell.length_a   1.000
_cell.length_b   1.000
_cell.length_c   1.000
_cell.angle_alpha   90.00
_cell.angle_beta   90.00
_cell.angle_gamma   90.00
#
_symmetry.space_group_name_H-M   'P 1'
#
loop_
_entity.id
_entity.type
_entity.pdbx_description
1 polymer ?
#
loop_
_entity_poly.entity_id
_entity_poly.type
_entity_poly.pdbx_seq_one_letter_code
_entity_poly.pdbx_strand_id
1 'polypeptide(L)'
;MESLQSLIQDYKKQMERGAVPKAYRGLMEYLMALRANLQKKHPDYSLSASLYQGYMDMTYFAFTPKSLQQKKLKIAIVFVHESCRFEAWLAAYNKPVQATYWKWFKESGWNPASLVPTIKGVDSILETILVDEPDFSDLNGLNKKIEQAALKWIKEVEAFLAKH
;
A
#
# COMPACT_ATOMS: atom_id res chain seq x y z
N MET A 1 -16.60 -21.38 15.66
CA MET A 1 -16.42 -19.92 15.61
C MET A 1 -16.06 -19.49 17.02
N GLU A 2 -14.87 -18.93 17.21
CA GLU A 2 -14.46 -18.43 18.53
C GLU A 2 -15.36 -17.26 18.96
N SER A 3 -15.67 -17.17 20.25
CA SER A 3 -16.43 -16.04 20.77
C SER A 3 -15.53 -14.80 20.86
N LEU A 4 -16.11 -13.60 20.74
CA LEU A 4 -15.37 -12.35 20.95
C LEU A 4 -14.66 -12.33 22.31
N GLN A 5 -15.28 -12.91 23.34
CA GLN A 5 -14.67 -13.03 24.66
C GLN A 5 -13.36 -13.84 24.64
N SER A 6 -13.33 -14.96 23.91
CA SER A 6 -12.12 -15.78 23.76
C SER A 6 -11.01 -14.99 23.05
N LEU A 7 -11.37 -14.32 21.95
CA LEU A 7 -10.44 -13.49 21.18
C LEU A 7 -9.84 -12.35 22.02
N ILE A 8 -10.65 -11.69 22.85
CA ILE A 8 -10.18 -10.61 23.74
C ILE A 8 -9.27 -11.14 24.85
N GLN A 9 -9.53 -12.35 25.36
CA GLN A 9 -8.64 -12.97 26.35
C GLN A 9 -7.27 -13.28 25.73
N ASP A 10 -7.22 -13.76 24.49
CA ASP A 10 -5.94 -14.02 23.82
C ASP A 10 -5.24 -12.73 23.41
N TYR A 11 -5.97 -11.72 22.94
CA TYR A 11 -5.45 -10.38 22.71
C TYR A 11 -4.78 -9.82 23.97
N LYS A 12 -5.44 -9.93 25.13
CA LYS A 12 -4.88 -9.50 26.42
C LYS A 12 -3.55 -10.18 26.73
N LYS A 13 -3.46 -11.50 26.55
CA LYS A 13 -2.20 -12.25 26.76
C LYS A 13 -1.08 -11.76 25.82
N GLN A 14 -1.39 -11.45 24.56
CA GLN A 14 -0.41 -10.90 23.62
C GLN A 14 0.03 -9.48 24.01
N MET A 15 -0.89 -8.65 24.51
CA MET A 15 -0.56 -7.32 25.02
C MET A 15 0.32 -7.38 26.26
N GLU A 16 0.06 -8.33 27.18
CA GLU A 16 0.88 -8.57 28.38
C GLU A 16 2.31 -9.01 28.04
N ARG A 17 2.50 -9.81 26.98
CA ARG A 17 3.85 -10.15 26.45
C ARG A 17 4.60 -8.92 25.95
N GLY A 18 3.89 -7.86 25.54
CA GLY A 18 4.45 -6.54 25.23
C GLY A 18 5.23 -6.41 23.91
N ALA A 19 5.56 -7.50 23.23
CA ALA A 19 6.29 -7.45 21.95
C ALA A 19 5.44 -6.82 20.83
N VAL A 20 4.18 -7.25 20.69
CA VAL A 20 3.24 -6.75 19.66
C VAL A 20 3.03 -5.24 19.73
N PRO A 21 2.66 -4.63 20.89
CA PRO A 21 2.45 -3.18 20.94
C PRO A 21 3.73 -2.38 20.67
N LYS A 22 4.92 -2.89 21.07
CA LYS A 22 6.21 -2.25 20.76
C LYS A 22 6.52 -2.31 19.27
N ALA A 23 6.36 -3.48 18.65
CA ALA A 23 6.59 -3.68 17.23
C ALA A 23 5.64 -2.82 16.39
N TYR A 24 4.34 -2.81 16.73
CA TYR A 24 3.34 -1.99 16.04
C TYR A 24 3.66 -0.50 16.14
N ARG A 25 4.05 -0.01 17.32
CA ARG A 25 4.48 1.39 17.49
C ARG A 25 5.70 1.71 16.62
N GLY A 26 6.74 0.88 16.65
CA GLY A 26 7.93 1.07 15.83
C GLY A 26 7.62 1.06 14.33
N LEU A 27 6.70 0.20 13.89
CA LEU A 27 6.22 0.16 12.51
C LEU A 27 5.48 1.45 12.12
N MET A 28 4.60 1.98 12.98
CA MET A 28 3.92 3.26 12.70
C MET A 28 4.91 4.42 12.60
N GLU A 29 5.88 4.48 13.52
CA GLU A 29 6.97 5.48 13.50
C GLU A 29 7.79 5.37 12.21
N TYR A 30 8.12 4.15 11.78
CA TYR A 30 8.81 3.89 10.53
C TYR A 30 8.00 4.34 9.30
N LEU A 31 6.73 3.97 9.21
CA LEU A 31 5.86 4.34 8.08
C LEU A 31 5.67 5.86 7.96
N MET A 32 5.57 6.56 9.10
CA MET A 32 5.53 8.03 9.12
C MET A 32 6.83 8.62 8.58
N ALA A 33 7.97 8.10 9.01
CA ALA A 33 9.29 8.55 8.55
C ALA A 33 9.50 8.26 7.05
N LEU A 34 9.13 7.07 6.57
CA LEU A 34 9.18 6.70 5.16
C LEU A 34 8.33 7.67 4.31
N ARG A 35 7.08 7.92 4.72
CA ARG A 35 6.19 8.89 4.06
C ARG A 35 6.84 10.28 3.99
N ALA A 36 7.36 10.78 5.10
CA ALA A 36 8.00 12.10 5.16
C ALA A 36 9.24 12.19 4.25
N ASN A 37 10.05 11.13 4.21
CA ASN A 37 11.21 11.04 3.33
C ASN A 37 10.81 11.07 1.85
N LEU A 38 9.79 10.33 1.46
CA LEU A 38 9.27 10.34 0.09
C LEU A 38 8.69 11.70 -0.30
N GLN A 39 7.95 12.36 0.62
CA GLN A 39 7.42 13.71 0.40
C GLN A 39 8.54 14.73 0.15
N LYS A 40 9.64 14.63 0.90
CA LYS A 40 10.80 15.52 0.75
C LYS A 40 11.52 15.31 -0.58
N LYS A 41 11.67 14.05 -1.03
CA LYS A 41 12.39 13.70 -2.25
C LYS A 41 11.56 13.92 -3.52
N HIS A 42 10.25 13.77 -3.44
CA HIS A 42 9.32 13.83 -4.57
C HIS A 42 8.19 14.84 -4.31
N PRO A 43 8.50 16.15 -4.21
CA PRO A 43 7.52 17.18 -3.84
C PRO A 43 6.37 17.34 -4.85
N ASP A 44 6.56 16.87 -6.09
CA ASP A 44 5.53 16.88 -7.14
C ASP A 44 4.48 15.77 -7.01
N TYR A 45 4.72 14.77 -6.18
CA TYR A 45 3.76 13.71 -5.90
C TYR A 45 2.81 14.20 -4.81
N SER A 46 1.51 13.96 -4.94
CA SER A 46 0.63 14.17 -3.79
C SER A 46 0.69 12.97 -2.86
N LEU A 47 0.85 13.27 -1.58
CA LEU A 47 0.78 12.30 -0.49
C LEU A 47 -0.44 12.57 0.36
N SER A 48 -1.01 11.52 0.95
CA SER A 48 -2.08 11.68 1.94
C SER A 48 -1.56 12.45 3.15
N ALA A 49 -2.40 13.30 3.75
CA ALA A 49 -2.01 14.09 4.93
C ALA A 49 -1.61 13.20 6.13
N SER A 50 -2.26 12.05 6.27
CA SER A 50 -2.03 11.07 7.34
C SER A 50 -1.78 9.66 6.79
N LEU A 51 -1.31 8.78 7.68
CA LEU A 51 -1.36 7.33 7.48
C LEU A 51 -2.79 6.82 7.73
N TYR A 52 -3.26 5.92 6.88
CA TYR A 52 -4.42 5.09 7.18
C TYR A 52 -3.94 3.79 7.84
N GLN A 53 -4.41 3.51 9.06
CA GLN A 53 -3.91 2.39 9.88
C GLN A 53 -4.73 1.09 9.74
N GLY A 54 -5.87 1.13 9.05
CA GLY A 54 -6.73 -0.04 8.88
C GLY A 54 -7.19 -0.66 10.19
N TYR A 55 -7.51 -1.95 10.13
CA TYR A 55 -7.89 -2.79 11.27
C TYR A 55 -6.77 -3.78 11.62
N MET A 56 -5.50 -3.36 11.48
CA MET A 56 -4.31 -4.22 11.58
C MET A 56 -4.24 -5.29 10.47
N ASP A 57 -4.98 -5.08 9.39
CA ASP A 57 -4.91 -5.80 8.12
C ASP A 57 -3.88 -5.15 7.20
N MET A 58 -3.92 -3.83 7.09
CA MET A 58 -2.99 -3.02 6.30
C MET A 58 -2.78 -1.62 6.88
N THR A 59 -1.62 -1.03 6.62
CA THR A 59 -1.37 0.39 6.89
C THR A 59 -0.77 1.04 5.65
N TYR A 60 -1.29 2.18 5.22
CA TYR A 60 -0.83 2.80 3.98
C TYR A 60 -0.85 4.33 4.01
N PHE A 61 -0.17 4.92 3.04
CA PHE A 61 -0.31 6.32 2.64
C PHE A 61 -0.34 6.43 1.12
N ALA A 62 -0.99 7.48 0.62
CA ALA A 62 -0.96 7.77 -0.81
C ALA A 62 0.42 8.34 -1.21
N PHE A 63 0.91 7.95 -2.38
CA PHE A 63 2.12 8.44 -3.02
C PHE A 63 1.90 8.51 -4.53
N THR A 64 1.18 9.53 -4.99
CA THR A 64 0.58 9.55 -6.34
C THR A 64 1.14 10.70 -7.20
N PRO A 65 1.69 10.42 -8.40
CA PRO A 65 2.07 11.48 -9.34
C PRO A 65 0.86 12.23 -9.90
N LYS A 66 1.06 13.48 -10.35
CA LYS A 66 -0.02 14.35 -10.89
C LYS A 66 -0.76 13.74 -12.10
N SER A 67 -0.04 13.03 -12.96
CA SER A 67 -0.57 12.31 -14.15
C SER A 67 -1.72 11.34 -13.79
N LEU A 68 -1.55 10.56 -12.71
CA LEU A 68 -2.55 9.60 -12.24
C LEU A 68 -3.70 10.30 -11.53
N GLN A 69 -3.42 11.38 -10.78
CA GLN A 69 -4.48 12.18 -10.15
C GLN A 69 -5.44 12.79 -11.17
N GLN A 70 -4.93 13.30 -12.29
CA GLN A 70 -5.74 13.83 -13.40
C GLN A 70 -6.68 12.76 -13.98
N LYS A 71 -6.26 11.49 -13.95
CA LYS A 71 -7.05 10.32 -14.33
C LYS A 71 -7.97 9.80 -13.21
N LYS A 72 -8.04 10.50 -12.06
CA LYS A 72 -8.77 10.06 -10.86
C LYS A 72 -8.28 8.70 -10.34
N LEU A 73 -6.98 8.44 -10.45
CA LEU A 73 -6.28 7.28 -9.93
C LEU A 73 -5.31 7.69 -8.81
N LYS A 74 -5.02 6.76 -7.90
CA LYS A 74 -4.12 6.91 -6.77
C LYS A 74 -3.18 5.72 -6.67
N ILE A 75 -1.97 5.98 -6.20
CA ILE A 75 -1.03 4.95 -5.78
C ILE A 75 -0.94 5.01 -4.26
N ALA A 76 -1.08 3.87 -3.60
CA ALA A 76 -0.82 3.71 -2.17
C ALA A 76 0.42 2.84 -1.97
N ILE A 77 1.29 3.24 -1.05
CA ILE A 77 2.33 2.35 -0.50
C ILE A 77 1.73 1.71 0.74
N VAL A 78 1.63 0.39 0.72
CA VAL A 78 0.88 -0.41 1.70
C VAL A 78 1.84 -1.35 2.41
N PHE A 79 1.76 -1.37 3.74
CA PHE A 79 2.30 -2.47 4.54
C PHE A 79 1.16 -3.42 4.87
N VAL A 80 1.26 -4.67 4.43
CA VAL A 80 0.28 -5.73 4.72
C VAL A 80 0.75 -6.46 5.97
N HIS A 81 -0.03 -6.39 7.05
CA HIS A 81 0.40 -6.89 8.37
C HIS A 81 0.46 -8.41 8.42
N GLU A 82 -0.48 -9.10 7.77
CA GLU A 82 -0.55 -10.58 7.76
C GLU A 82 0.69 -11.21 7.12
N SER A 83 1.11 -10.69 5.96
CA SER A 83 2.30 -11.17 5.24
C SER A 83 3.59 -10.43 5.61
N CYS A 84 3.49 -9.38 6.43
CA CYS A 84 4.61 -8.57 6.90
C CYS A 84 5.49 -8.00 5.76
N ARG A 85 4.85 -7.46 4.70
CA ARG A 85 5.53 -7.00 3.49
C ARG A 85 5.04 -5.66 2.96
N PHE A 86 5.80 -5.08 2.05
CA PHE A 86 5.45 -3.83 1.37
C PHE A 86 4.92 -4.08 -0.03
N GLU A 87 3.81 -3.42 -0.35
CA GLU A 87 3.16 -3.46 -1.65
C GLU A 87 2.87 -2.04 -2.16
N ALA A 88 2.63 -1.92 -3.46
CA ALA A 88 2.03 -0.73 -4.07
C ALA A 88 0.73 -1.09 -4.75
N TRP A 89 -0.32 -0.31 -4.46
CA TRP A 89 -1.65 -0.53 -5.00
C TRP A 89 -2.08 0.65 -5.85
N LEU A 90 -2.59 0.37 -7.04
CA LEU A 90 -3.28 1.34 -7.89
C LEU A 90 -4.76 1.30 -7.51
N ALA A 91 -5.29 2.39 -6.99
CA ALA A 91 -6.69 2.54 -6.61
C ALA A 91 -7.34 3.68 -7.40
N ALA A 92 -8.67 3.74 -7.40
CA ALA A 92 -9.41 4.88 -7.93
C ALA A 92 -9.93 5.79 -6.82
N TYR A 93 -10.26 7.04 -7.16
CA TYR A 93 -10.88 7.97 -6.21
C TYR A 93 -12.30 7.57 -5.80
N ASN A 94 -13.01 6.80 -6.64
CA ASN A 94 -14.36 6.33 -6.38
C ASN A 94 -14.65 5.03 -7.15
N LYS A 95 -15.73 4.34 -6.75
CA LYS A 95 -16.13 3.04 -7.30
C LYS A 95 -16.45 3.06 -8.81
N PRO A 96 -17.12 4.07 -9.38
CA PRO A 96 -17.30 4.15 -10.82
C PRO A 96 -15.98 4.18 -11.60
N VAL A 97 -15.03 5.03 -11.19
CA VAL A 97 -13.70 5.11 -11.82
C VAL A 97 -12.94 3.79 -11.64
N GLN A 98 -13.06 3.14 -10.47
CA GLN A 98 -12.46 1.83 -10.21
C GLN A 98 -12.96 0.80 -11.22
N ALA A 99 -14.27 0.72 -11.43
CA ALA A 99 -14.88 -0.22 -12.36
C ALA A 99 -14.44 0.03 -13.81
N THR A 100 -14.36 1.30 -14.23
CA THR A 100 -13.88 1.68 -15.56
C THR A 100 -12.45 1.19 -15.79
N TYR A 101 -11.52 1.54 -14.89
CA TYR A 101 -10.12 1.17 -15.08
C TYR A 101 -9.87 -0.32 -14.86
N TRP A 102 -10.56 -0.97 -13.93
CA TRP A 102 -10.42 -2.42 -13.74
C TRP A 102 -10.84 -3.20 -14.99
N LYS A 103 -11.99 -2.85 -15.60
CA LYS A 103 -12.41 -3.44 -16.86
C LYS A 103 -11.40 -3.16 -17.98
N TRP A 104 -10.95 -1.91 -18.08
CA TRP A 104 -9.96 -1.52 -19.08
C TRP A 104 -8.65 -2.31 -18.93
N PHE A 105 -8.08 -2.39 -17.71
CA PHE A 105 -6.86 -3.16 -17.45
C PHE A 105 -7.02 -4.63 -17.81
N LYS A 106 -8.19 -5.22 -17.51
CA LYS A 106 -8.54 -6.61 -17.87
C LYS A 106 -8.48 -6.87 -19.38
N GLU A 107 -8.85 -5.87 -20.19
CA GLU A 107 -8.92 -5.98 -21.66
C GLU A 107 -7.65 -5.44 -22.36
N SER A 108 -6.82 -4.67 -21.65
CA SER A 108 -5.66 -3.94 -22.20
C SER A 108 -4.41 -4.78 -22.48
N GLY A 109 -4.35 -6.03 -22.01
CA GLY A 109 -3.13 -6.85 -22.06
C GLY A 109 -2.09 -6.49 -21.00
N TRP A 110 -2.45 -5.74 -19.97
CA TRP A 110 -1.63 -5.56 -18.77
C TRP A 110 -1.35 -6.91 -18.08
N ASN A 111 -0.25 -6.99 -17.33
CA ASN A 111 0.15 -8.20 -16.60
C ASN A 111 -1.01 -8.72 -15.72
N PRO A 112 -1.58 -9.91 -16.02
CA PRO A 112 -2.72 -10.45 -15.28
C PRO A 112 -2.43 -10.72 -13.81
N ALA A 113 -1.17 -11.01 -13.44
CA ALA A 113 -0.79 -11.34 -12.07
C ALA A 113 -0.92 -10.15 -11.10
N SER A 114 -0.89 -8.92 -11.62
CA SER A 114 -1.07 -7.71 -10.82
C SER A 114 -2.51 -7.23 -10.76
N LEU A 115 -3.41 -7.73 -11.62
CA LEU A 115 -4.81 -7.32 -11.63
C LEU A 115 -5.58 -8.04 -10.54
N VAL A 116 -6.29 -7.30 -9.68
CA VAL A 116 -7.12 -7.94 -8.64
C VAL A 116 -8.25 -8.76 -9.28
N PRO A 117 -8.58 -9.95 -8.75
CA PRO A 117 -9.60 -10.82 -9.35
C PRO A 117 -11.01 -10.23 -9.26
N THR A 118 -11.25 -9.33 -8.30
CA THR A 118 -12.52 -8.64 -8.09
C THR A 118 -12.31 -7.27 -7.45
N ILE A 119 -13.22 -6.34 -7.71
CA ILE A 119 -13.29 -5.02 -7.04
C ILE A 119 -14.39 -4.95 -5.98
N LYS A 120 -15.10 -6.08 -5.73
CA LYS A 120 -16.12 -6.16 -4.69
C LYS A 120 -15.46 -6.26 -3.33
N GLY A 121 -15.60 -5.23 -2.50
CA GLY A 121 -15.01 -5.18 -1.16
C GLY A 121 -13.52 -4.82 -1.13
N VAL A 122 -12.93 -4.48 -2.28
CA VAL A 122 -11.52 -4.10 -2.42
C VAL A 122 -11.43 -2.74 -3.12
N ASP A 123 -10.45 -1.92 -2.76
CA ASP A 123 -10.24 -0.57 -3.33
C ASP A 123 -9.15 -0.53 -4.40
N SER A 124 -8.29 -1.55 -4.45
CA SER A 124 -7.25 -1.74 -5.45
C SER A 124 -7.84 -2.14 -6.81
N ILE A 125 -7.07 -1.85 -7.85
CA ILE A 125 -7.25 -2.27 -9.23
C ILE A 125 -6.04 -3.14 -9.60
N LEU A 126 -4.85 -2.65 -9.31
CA LEU A 126 -3.60 -3.38 -9.47
C LEU A 126 -2.83 -3.43 -8.16
N GLU A 127 -2.10 -4.51 -7.94
CA GLU A 127 -1.24 -4.73 -6.79
C GLU A 127 0.13 -5.24 -7.26
N THR A 128 1.18 -4.82 -6.56
CA THR A 128 2.53 -5.35 -6.76
C THR A 128 3.29 -5.38 -5.44
N ILE A 129 4.18 -6.35 -5.29
CA ILE A 129 5.07 -6.44 -4.14
C ILE A 129 6.27 -5.52 -4.39
N LEU A 130 6.53 -4.62 -3.43
CA LEU A 130 7.73 -3.76 -3.44
C LEU A 130 8.89 -4.44 -2.73
N VAL A 131 8.62 -5.02 -1.55
CA VAL A 131 9.59 -5.73 -0.72
C VAL A 131 8.85 -6.85 0.00
N ASP A 132 9.16 -8.10 -0.33
CA ASP A 132 8.48 -9.28 0.24
C ASP A 132 8.97 -9.58 1.67
N GLU A 133 10.27 -9.44 1.91
CA GLU A 133 10.92 -9.65 3.22
C GLU A 133 11.65 -8.37 3.66
N PRO A 134 10.99 -7.46 4.40
CA PRO A 134 11.59 -6.22 4.83
C PRO A 134 12.60 -6.41 5.97
N ASP A 135 13.80 -5.85 5.79
CA ASP A 135 14.84 -5.80 6.82
C ASP A 135 14.72 -4.51 7.65
N PHE A 136 14.09 -4.61 8.82
CA PHE A 136 13.95 -3.49 9.75
C PHE A 136 15.24 -3.16 10.53
N SER A 137 16.33 -3.93 10.36
CA SER A 137 17.64 -3.61 10.94
C SER A 137 18.43 -2.59 10.11
N ASP A 138 18.17 -2.50 8.79
CA ASP A 138 18.68 -1.46 7.88
C ASP A 138 17.55 -0.63 7.26
N LEU A 139 17.06 0.34 8.03
CA LEU A 139 15.98 1.23 7.58
C LEU A 139 16.36 2.07 6.34
N ASN A 140 17.65 2.39 6.17
CA ASN A 140 18.11 3.15 5.01
C ASN A 140 18.08 2.30 3.74
N GLY A 141 18.55 1.06 3.81
CA GLY A 141 18.43 0.08 2.74
C GLY A 141 16.98 -0.21 2.40
N LEU A 142 16.14 -0.44 3.41
CA LEU A 142 14.71 -0.68 3.23
C LEU A 142 14.01 0.50 2.53
N ASN A 143 14.27 1.73 2.96
CA ASN A 143 13.72 2.94 2.32
C ASN A 143 14.09 3.01 0.84
N LYS A 144 15.36 2.74 0.49
CA LYS A 144 15.83 2.77 -0.90
C LYS A 144 15.12 1.70 -1.74
N LYS A 145 14.97 0.48 -1.23
CA LYS A 145 14.30 -0.62 -1.93
C LYS A 145 12.84 -0.26 -2.23
N ILE A 146 12.10 0.19 -1.23
CA ILE A 146 10.69 0.59 -1.37
C ILE A 146 10.56 1.74 -2.38
N GLU A 147 11.38 2.79 -2.23
CA GLU A 147 11.36 3.95 -3.13
C GLU A 147 11.63 3.56 -4.58
N GLN A 148 12.69 2.79 -4.83
CA GLN A 148 13.08 2.37 -6.18
C GLN A 148 12.02 1.48 -6.83
N ALA A 149 11.51 0.49 -6.09
CA ALA A 149 10.46 -0.40 -6.59
C ALA A 149 9.17 0.37 -6.89
N ALA A 150 8.75 1.27 -5.98
CA ALA A 150 7.54 2.07 -6.17
C ALA A 150 7.66 2.98 -7.39
N LEU A 151 8.77 3.73 -7.53
CA LEU A 151 8.97 4.63 -8.67
C LEU A 151 9.07 3.88 -9.99
N LYS A 152 9.71 2.71 -10.00
CA LYS A 152 9.77 1.85 -11.19
C LYS A 152 8.37 1.44 -11.62
N TRP A 153 7.59 0.89 -10.69
CA TRP A 153 6.25 0.41 -10.99
C TRP A 153 5.28 1.54 -11.39
N ILE A 154 5.35 2.70 -10.72
CA ILE A 154 4.56 3.88 -11.08
C ILE A 154 4.84 4.30 -12.53
N LYS A 155 6.13 4.36 -12.93
CA LYS A 155 6.50 4.70 -14.31
C LYS A 155 5.97 3.67 -15.32
N GLU A 156 5.97 2.38 -14.98
CA GLU A 156 5.40 1.33 -15.83
C GLU A 156 3.89 1.54 -16.03
N VAL A 157 3.15 1.82 -14.95
CA VAL A 157 1.71 2.12 -14.99
C VAL A 157 1.43 3.39 -15.80
N GLU A 158 2.18 4.47 -15.56
CA GLU A 158 2.04 5.72 -16.31
C GLU A 158 2.31 5.53 -17.82
N ALA A 159 3.40 4.84 -18.16
CA ALA A 159 3.76 4.58 -19.54
C ALA A 159 2.71 3.73 -20.26
N PHE A 160 2.12 2.76 -19.56
CA PHE A 160 1.08 1.91 -20.13
C PHE A 160 -0.23 2.68 -20.37
N LEU A 161 -0.63 3.52 -19.42
CA LEU A 161 -1.80 4.41 -19.52
C LEU A 161 -1.62 5.58 -20.50
N ALA A 162 -0.40 5.90 -20.91
CA ALA A 162 -0.10 6.95 -21.89
C ALA A 162 -0.04 6.41 -23.33
N LYS A 163 0.24 5.11 -23.50
CA LYS A 163 0.30 4.45 -24.82
C LYS A 163 -1.09 4.12 -25.40
N HIS A 164 -2.14 4.25 -24.61
CA HIS A 164 -3.52 3.86 -24.91
C HIS A 164 -4.48 4.97 -24.47
#